data_AF-X1P3N4-F1
#
_entry.id   AF-X1P3N4-F1
#
_cell.length_a   1.000
_cell.length_b   1.000
_cell.length_c   1.000
_cell.angle_alpha   90.00
_cell.angle_beta   90.00
_cell.angle_gamma   90.00
#
_symmetry.space_group_name_H-M   'P 1'
#
loop_
_entity.id
_entity.type
_entity.pdbx_description
1 polymer ?
#
loop_
_entity_poly.entity_id
_entity_poly.type
_entity_poly.pdbx_seq_one_letter_code
_entity_poly.pdbx_strand_id
1 'polypeptide(L)' 'YLENLAKLFHLFYTNCRVIGEDKNITNSRFSLILATKQVFKNALNILGVSAPKSM' A
#
# COMPACT_ATOMS: atom_id res chain seq x y z
N TYR A 1 -4.06 -4.17 13.95
CA TYR A 1 -4.54 -4.23 12.54
C TYR A 1 -3.59 -3.52 11.57
N LEU A 2 -3.37 -2.21 11.73
CA LEU A 2 -2.47 -1.40 10.88
C LEU A 2 -1.06 -2.01 10.73
N GLU A 3 -0.48 -2.49 11.83
CA GLU A 3 0.84 -3.16 11.82
C GLU A 3 0.85 -4.44 10.96
N ASN A 4 -0.18 -5.28 11.07
CA ASN A 4 -0.30 -6.50 10.25
C ASN A 4 -0.50 -6.15 8.78
N LEU A 5 -1.30 -5.13 8.47
CA LEU A 5 -1.47 -4.63 7.11
C LEU A 5 -0.14 -4.11 6.54
N ALA A 6 0.67 -3.42 7.35
CA ALA A 6 2.00 -2.96 6.95
C ALA A 6 2.96 -4.12 6.66
N LYS A 7 2.95 -5.17 7.49
CA LYS A 7 3.74 -6.38 7.24
C LYS A 7 3.34 -7.07 5.93
N LEU A 8 2.04 -7.22 5.67
CA LEU A 8 1.54 -7.80 4.43
C LEU A 8 1.89 -6.94 3.21
N PHE A 9 1.76 -5.62 3.32
CA PHE A 9 2.12 -4.70 2.25
C PHE A 9 3.62 -4.71 1.95
N HIS A 10 4.46 -4.82 2.98
CA HIS A 10 5.90 -4.97 2.82
C HIS A 10 6.27 -6.27 2.09
N LEU A 11 5.67 -7.39 2.50
CA LEU A 11 5.85 -8.67 1.82
C LEU A 11 5.40 -8.61 0.35
N PHE A 12 4.29 -7.94 0.07
CA PHE A 12 3.83 -7.69 -1.29
C PHE A 12 4.86 -6.89 -2.10
N TYR A 13 5.38 -5.79 -1.56
CA TYR A 13 6.34 -4.94 -2.27
C TYR A 13 7.65 -5.67 -2.61
N THR A 14 8.11 -6.55 -1.72
CA THR A 14 9.32 -7.35 -1.92
C THR A 14 9.13 -8.46 -2.97
N ASN A 15 7.98 -9.13 -2.97
CA ASN A 15 7.76 -10.30 -3.82
C ASN A 15 7.05 -9.99 -5.15
N CYS A 16 6.30 -8.89 -5.22
CA CYS A 16 5.52 -8.52 -6.40
C CYS A 16 6.08 -7.26 -7.06
N ARG A 17 6.87 -7.45 -8.12
CA ARG A 17 7.41 -6.34 -8.91
C ARG A 17 6.30 -5.56 -9.60
N VAL A 18 6.11 -4.30 -9.23
CA VAL A 18 5.00 -3.48 -9.77
C VAL A 18 5.36 -2.91 -11.15
N ILE A 19 6.61 -2.50 -11.34
CA ILE A 19 7.09 -1.85 -12.57
C ILE A 19 7.99 -2.82 -13.34
N GLY A 20 7.72 -2.99 -14.63
CA GLY A 20 8.48 -3.88 -15.53
C GLY A 20 7.76 -5.19 -15.86
N GLU A 21 6.51 -5.35 -15.42
CA GLU A 21 5.62 -6.43 -15.81
C GLU A 21 4.66 -5.96 -16.91
N ASP A 22 3.83 -6.89 -17.40
CA ASP A 22 2.76 -6.60 -18.34
C ASP A 22 1.84 -5.46 -17.85
N LYS A 23 1.31 -4.66 -18.78
CA LYS A 23 0.53 -3.45 -18.43
C LYS A 23 -0.69 -3.77 -17.56
N ASN A 24 -1.35 -4.89 -17.82
CA ASN A 24 -2.52 -5.32 -17.05
C ASN A 24 -2.16 -5.71 -15.61
N ILE A 25 -1.03 -6.39 -15.42
CA ILE A 25 -0.53 -6.79 -14.10
C ILE A 25 -0.09 -5.54 -13.32
N THR A 26 0.65 -4.65 -13.98
CA THR A 26 1.09 -3.37 -13.42
C THR A 26 -0.10 -2.54 -12.95
N ASN A 27 -1.13 -2.36 -13.78
CA ASN A 27 -2.33 -1.60 -13.42
C ASN A 27 -3.07 -2.22 -12.24
N SER A 28 -3.23 -3.54 -12.23
CA SER A 28 -3.91 -4.25 -11.13
C SER A 28 -3.15 -4.09 -9.80
N ARG A 29 -1.82 -4.25 -9.83
CA ARG A 29 -0.96 -4.03 -8.66
C ARG A 29 -0.98 -2.57 -8.21
N PHE A 30 -1.02 -1.63 -9.15
CA PHE A 30 -1.12 -0.21 -8.85
C PHE A 30 -2.44 0.15 -8.14
N SER A 31 -3.58 -0.37 -8.62
CA SER A 31 -4.88 -0.22 -7.95
C SER A 31 -4.86 -0.76 -6.51
N LEU A 32 -4.22 -1.90 -6.28
CA LEU A 32 -4.06 -2.48 -4.93
C LEU A 32 -3.26 -1.55 -4.01
N ILE A 33 -2.17 -0.96 -4.51
CA ILE A 33 -1.35 0.00 -3.74
C ILE A 33 -2.15 1.23 -3.38
N LEU A 34 -2.92 1.79 -4.32
CA LEU A 34 -3.76 2.96 -4.07
C LEU A 34 -4.84 2.68 -3.02
N ALA A 35 -5.51 1.54 -3.12
CA ALA A 35 -6.51 1.13 -2.13
C ALA A 35 -5.87 0.98 -0.74
N THR A 36 -4.72 0.31 -0.66
CA THR A 36 -3.98 0.12 0.60
C THR A 36 -3.56 1.46 1.20
N LYS A 37 -3.04 2.39 0.39
CA LYS A 37 -2.69 3.76 0.81
C LYS A 37 -3.89 4.51 1.41
N GLN A 38 -5.07 4.37 0.82
CA GLN A 38 -6.28 4.99 1.35
C GLN A 38 -6.68 4.40 2.72
N VAL A 39 -6.55 3.09 2.90
CA VAL A 39 -6.80 2.43 4.19
C VAL A 39 -5.83 2.94 5.26
N PHE A 40 -4.53 3.05 4.95
CA PHE A 40 -3.55 3.64 5.86
C PHE A 40 -3.90 5.07 6.24
N LYS A 41 -4.28 5.91 5.26
CA LYS A 41 -4.70 7.29 5.52
C LYS A 41 -5.89 7.35 6.47
N ASN A 42 -6.93 6.55 6.21
CA ASN A 42 -8.13 6.52 7.06
C ASN A 42 -7.79 6.06 8.48
N ALA A 43 -6.99 4.99 8.59
CA ALA A 43 -6.67 4.40 9.88
C ALA A 43 -5.73 5.28 10.72
N LEU A 44 -4.74 5.94 10.10
CA LEU A 44 -3.89 6.93 10.79
C LEU A 44 -4.68 8.17 11.22
N ASN A 45 -5.63 8.63 10.39
CA ASN A 45 -6.52 9.73 10.73
C ASN A 45 -7.41 9.40 11.95
N ILE A 46 -7.93 8.17 12.03
CA ILE A 46 -8.69 7.68 13.20
C ILE A 46 -7.81 7.69 14.47
N LEU A 47 -6.53 7.37 14.34
CA LEU A 47 -5.58 7.38 15.45
C LEU A 47 -5.07 8.78 15.82
N GLY A 48 -5.47 9.84 15.10
CA GLY A 48 -5.00 11.20 15.33
C GLY A 48 -3.53 11.43 14.94
N VAL A 49 -2.97 10.54 14.11
CA VAL A 49 -1.56 10.62 13.66
C VAL A 49 -1.52 11.12 12.23
N SER A 50 -0.55 12.00 11.92
CA SER A 50 -0.35 12.47 10.55
C SER A 50 0.10 11.33 9.64
N ALA A 51 -0.47 11.25 8.44
CA ALA A 51 -0.06 10.28 7.42
C ALA A 51 0.97 10.93 6.48
N PRO A 52 2.28 10.67 6.64
CA PRO A 52 3.31 11.26 5.80
C PRO A 52 3.18 10.77 4.35
N LYS A 53 3.38 11.69 3.39
CA LYS A 53 3.28 11.40 1.95
C LYS A 53 4.52 10.71 1.38
N SER A 54 5.65 10.83 2.07
CA SER A 54 6.90 10.12 1.84
C SER A 54 7.48 9.75 3.21
N MET A 55 7.99 8.53 3.33
CA MET A 55 8.92 8.15 4.39
C MET A 55 10.34 8.30 3.87
#